data_AF-D2W5K0-F1
#
_entry.id   AF-D2W5K0-F1
#
_cell.length_a   1.000
_cell.length_b   1.000
_cell.length_c   1.000
_cell.angle_alpha   90.00
_cell.angle_beta   90.00
_cell.angle_gamma   90.00
#
_symmetry.space_group_name_H-M   'P 1'
#
loop_
_entity.id
_entity.type
_entity.pdbx_description
1 polymer ?
#
loop_
_entity_poly.entity_id
_entity_poly.type
_entity_poly.pdbx_seq_one_letter_code
_entity_poly.pdbx_strand_id
1 'polypeptide(L)'
;MVTFKNLGSLKELVDFLEKDIVNLKVAQDFLEQTLDVFQFVGGEITKIHGKVAIRHIVDWANANAGGYKDEGARFNVAISNLFMTRSLNRLGFPVNGEIVSYEILATDGTTSTVNIPWVGSSLINYQSPNDFYASCLATANRARLTNEEKKVDPLQEKRTLPLLSKATKDTHNIVNLITGDQVNYFQIDGKVGVITVESFVPKDEVQFAKDFQTAMYLAKLNKIPRIIVDVTNNGGGEECLGYALIKYLHSNAFSSNFETLFARTDMIATELGRQLATAGTKLSPDADSIWNFATWKTIDGKNFKDETWYTNQKSYIRGTDGKPAFYSSILKENYCQPSFDNYYFTGEDLLKYSPDDFILLSNGRCASTCALFTRHLQESQKVKTVVVGGLSGQPQQIAQVPGGQVYEFEDLLADIKSLNINSDVTPKPLPVQSRFRFAIREAYAWNQNELTPLEFFFEGSDFRLSYTKESAVDRSKVWIDTMKFFDICAKWQTKACNLTNGQGVQNCNTNTGKYVPTCILTSCNPGFGFSAEKKNCIPCAIGEYNPGQLSCTACTNKPAENAVYTNSSTTNNCPFACDDGYDYNASKNTCVISEDMKVGKAFFGIIISLCALFLIFAVALLIVTVVMF
;
A
#
# COMPACT_ATOMS: atom_id res chain seq x y z
N MET A 1 16.62 24.56 21.13
CA MET A 1 16.92 23.31 20.41
C MET A 1 18.30 23.52 19.82
N VAL A 2 19.31 22.80 20.30
CA VAL A 2 20.68 22.91 19.78
C VAL A 2 20.88 21.77 18.80
N THR A 3 21.33 22.06 17.58
CA THR A 3 21.60 21.06 16.54
C THR A 3 23.11 21.01 16.30
N PHE A 4 23.70 19.83 16.34
CA PHE A 4 25.13 19.61 16.03
C PHE A 4 25.27 19.00 14.64
N LYS A 5 26.21 19.54 13.85
CA LYS A 5 26.48 19.13 12.47
C LYS A 5 27.92 18.70 12.31
N ASN A 6 28.09 17.59 11.58
CA ASN A 6 29.36 17.16 11.01
C ASN A 6 29.33 17.48 9.51
N LEU A 7 30.25 18.33 9.03
CA LEU A 7 30.17 18.95 7.71
C LEU A 7 30.67 18.04 6.56
N GLY A 8 30.34 16.75 6.61
CA GLY A 8 30.94 15.69 5.80
C GLY A 8 30.53 15.58 4.33
N SER A 9 29.98 16.63 3.71
CA SER A 9 29.66 16.64 2.28
C SER A 9 30.04 18.01 1.72
N LEU A 10 31.31 18.14 1.36
CA LEU A 10 31.94 19.39 0.88
C LEU A 10 31.31 19.94 -0.40
N LYS A 11 30.66 19.09 -1.19
CA LYS A 11 30.02 19.49 -2.45
C LYS A 11 28.58 19.95 -2.28
N GLU A 12 27.81 19.33 -1.38
CA GLU A 12 26.48 19.84 -1.03
C GLU A 12 26.60 21.06 -0.13
N LEU A 13 27.70 21.23 0.62
CA LEU A 13 27.96 22.47 1.36
C LEU A 13 27.93 23.66 0.40
N VAL A 14 28.59 23.61 -0.76
CA VAL A 14 28.65 24.74 -1.71
C VAL A 14 27.30 25.01 -2.39
N ASP A 15 26.60 23.97 -2.86
CA ASP A 15 25.28 24.14 -3.48
C ASP A 15 24.21 24.58 -2.46
N PHE A 16 24.40 24.26 -1.17
CA PHE A 16 23.57 24.70 -0.04
C PHE A 16 23.93 26.12 0.45
N LEU A 17 25.21 26.51 0.35
CA LEU A 17 25.71 27.84 0.72
C LEU A 17 25.25 28.94 -0.23
N GLU A 18 24.89 28.63 -1.48
CA GLU A 18 24.41 29.63 -2.44
C GLU A 18 22.98 30.15 -2.16
N LYS A 19 22.18 29.52 -1.28
CA LYS A 19 20.72 29.79 -1.22
C LYS A 19 20.09 30.06 0.15
N ASP A 20 20.77 29.84 1.28
CA ASP A 20 20.22 30.10 2.62
C ASP A 20 21.00 31.18 3.39
N ILE A 21 20.42 32.37 3.51
CA ILE A 21 21.18 33.62 3.75
C ILE A 21 21.37 33.99 5.23
N VAL A 22 20.63 33.42 6.19
CA VAL A 22 20.58 34.00 7.55
C VAL A 22 21.33 33.21 8.63
N ASN A 23 21.23 31.88 8.67
CA ASN A 23 21.86 31.06 9.74
C ASN A 23 23.19 30.40 9.34
N LEU A 24 23.50 30.32 8.04
CA LEU A 24 24.76 29.76 7.51
C LEU A 24 25.91 30.75 7.50
N LYS A 25 25.63 32.05 7.53
CA LYS A 25 26.67 33.07 7.56
C LYS A 25 27.64 32.88 8.73
N VAL A 26 27.15 32.39 9.89
CA VAL A 26 27.99 32.09 11.05
C VAL A 26 28.89 30.86 10.85
N ALA A 27 28.41 29.80 10.20
CA ALA A 27 29.22 28.61 9.91
C ALA A 27 30.20 28.85 8.75
N GLN A 28 29.77 29.61 7.75
CA GLN A 28 30.58 30.08 6.63
C GLN A 28 31.68 31.02 7.12
N ASP A 29 31.35 32.04 7.93
CA ASP A 29 32.32 32.96 8.52
C ASP A 29 33.33 32.22 9.43
N PHE A 30 32.89 31.20 10.20
CA PHE A 30 33.78 30.39 11.03
C PHE A 30 34.74 29.51 10.21
N LEU A 31 34.25 28.85 9.15
CA LEU A 31 35.07 28.00 8.28
C LEU A 31 35.99 28.84 7.39
N GLU A 32 35.51 29.92 6.78
CA GLU A 32 36.33 30.82 5.95
C GLU A 32 37.45 31.51 6.75
N GLN A 33 37.24 31.74 8.06
CA GLN A 33 38.28 32.29 8.94
C GLN A 33 39.32 31.26 9.42
N THR A 34 39.08 29.95 9.28
CA THR A 34 39.96 28.91 9.86
C THR A 34 40.42 27.80 8.91
N LEU A 35 39.71 27.53 7.81
CA LEU A 35 40.00 26.44 6.86
C LEU A 35 39.32 26.70 5.50
N ASP A 36 40.11 26.89 4.43
CA ASP A 36 39.56 26.95 3.07
C ASP A 36 39.11 25.55 2.61
N VAL A 37 37.82 25.30 2.74
CA VAL A 37 37.17 24.05 2.35
C VAL A 37 36.87 23.98 0.84
N PHE A 38 36.92 25.10 0.12
CA PHE A 38 36.55 25.16 -1.30
C PHE A 38 37.54 24.43 -2.20
N GLN A 39 38.82 24.35 -1.79
CA GLN A 39 39.85 23.59 -2.52
C GLN A 39 39.54 22.09 -2.65
N PHE A 40 38.66 21.55 -1.80
CA PHE A 40 38.30 20.13 -1.81
C PHE A 40 37.02 19.83 -2.61
N VAL A 41 36.39 20.85 -3.21
CA VAL A 41 35.16 20.70 -3.98
C VAL A 41 35.41 19.82 -5.20
N GLY A 42 34.55 18.81 -5.38
CA GLY A 42 34.68 17.83 -6.47
C GLY A 42 35.53 16.61 -6.14
N GLY A 43 36.26 16.62 -5.03
CA GLY A 43 36.97 15.45 -4.50
C GLY A 43 36.03 14.39 -3.91
N GLU A 44 36.50 13.15 -3.87
CA GLU A 44 35.82 12.01 -3.25
C GLU A 44 36.31 11.80 -1.81
N ILE A 45 35.39 11.71 -0.85
CA ILE A 45 35.74 11.33 0.53
C ILE A 45 35.91 9.80 0.57
N THR A 46 37.16 9.34 0.69
CA THR A 46 37.49 7.91 0.71
C THR A 46 37.45 7.32 2.11
N LYS A 47 37.80 8.11 3.14
CA LYS A 47 37.78 7.70 4.54
C LYS A 47 37.30 8.79 5.49
N ILE A 48 36.67 8.36 6.59
CA ILE A 48 36.28 9.19 7.73
C ILE A 48 36.81 8.52 9.01
N HIS A 49 37.61 9.23 9.79
CA HIS A 49 38.37 8.69 10.92
C HIS A 49 39.21 7.44 10.55
N GLY A 50 39.85 7.47 9.37
CA GLY A 50 40.65 6.35 8.86
C GLY A 50 39.85 5.11 8.43
N LYS A 51 38.52 5.13 8.56
CA LYS A 51 37.62 4.06 8.09
C LYS A 51 37.06 4.41 6.73
N VAL A 52 36.85 3.42 5.85
CA VAL A 52 36.19 3.62 4.55
C VAL A 52 34.90 4.43 4.74
N ALA A 53 34.76 5.52 3.98
CA ALA A 53 33.74 6.53 4.20
C ALA A 53 32.34 5.91 4.29
N ILE A 54 31.94 5.12 3.29
CA ILE A 54 30.62 4.47 3.27
C ILE A 54 30.35 3.64 4.52
N ARG A 55 31.36 2.95 5.06
CA ARG A 55 31.21 2.12 6.25
C ARG A 55 31.06 2.98 7.50
N HIS A 56 31.83 4.06 7.60
CA HIS A 56 31.66 5.03 8.68
C HIS A 56 30.25 5.63 8.68
N ILE A 57 29.71 5.99 7.51
CA ILE A 57 28.34 6.51 7.35
C ILE A 57 27.31 5.49 7.85
N VAL A 58 27.46 4.22 7.47
CA VAL A 58 26.58 3.14 7.92
C VAL A 58 26.62 2.98 9.43
N ASP A 59 27.82 2.94 10.03
CA ASP A 59 27.95 2.77 11.48
C ASP A 59 27.36 3.96 12.22
N TRP A 60 27.60 5.18 11.72
CA TRP A 60 26.97 6.39 12.23
C TRP A 60 25.44 6.32 12.12
N ALA A 61 24.91 5.91 10.98
CA ALA A 61 23.47 5.79 10.75
C ALA A 61 22.84 4.74 11.68
N ASN A 62 23.53 3.63 11.90
CA ASN A 62 23.07 2.57 12.78
C ASN A 62 23.01 3.02 14.25
N ALA A 63 23.94 3.87 14.68
CA ALA A 63 23.98 4.43 16.02
C ALA A 63 23.03 5.63 16.21
N ASN A 64 22.87 6.48 15.19
CA ASN A 64 22.27 7.81 15.35
C ASN A 64 20.93 7.99 14.61
N ALA A 65 20.62 7.18 13.60
CA ALA A 65 19.35 7.23 12.85
C ALA A 65 18.34 6.18 13.33
N GLY A 66 18.24 5.97 14.65
CA GLY A 66 17.44 4.89 15.26
C GLY A 66 15.91 4.99 15.10
N GLY A 67 15.40 5.93 14.30
CA GLY A 67 13.98 6.03 13.96
C GLY A 67 13.51 5.06 12.87
N TYR A 68 14.43 4.37 12.20
CA TYR A 68 14.15 3.42 11.11
C TYR A 68 14.89 2.10 11.36
N LYS A 69 14.33 0.98 10.92
CA LYS A 69 14.89 -0.36 11.14
C LYS A 69 15.76 -0.83 9.99
N ASP A 70 15.30 -0.57 8.77
CA ASP A 70 16.04 -0.84 7.55
C ASP A 70 17.34 -0.03 7.49
N GLU A 71 18.45 -0.70 7.21
CA GLU A 71 19.77 -0.08 7.12
C GLU A 71 19.85 0.90 5.94
N GLY A 72 19.19 0.60 4.81
CA GLY A 72 19.13 1.49 3.65
C GLY A 72 18.39 2.80 3.94
N ALA A 73 17.28 2.74 4.67
CA ALA A 73 16.53 3.91 5.14
C ALA A 73 17.36 4.75 6.11
N ARG A 74 18.05 4.12 7.08
CA ARG A 74 18.97 4.81 7.99
C ARG A 74 20.13 5.48 7.24
N PHE A 75 20.71 4.77 6.28
CA PHE A 75 21.74 5.32 5.40
C PHE A 75 21.22 6.55 4.64
N ASN A 76 20.02 6.46 4.05
CA ASN A 76 19.37 7.59 3.39
C ASN A 76 19.16 8.79 4.32
N VAL A 77 18.80 8.57 5.58
CA VAL A 77 18.69 9.63 6.60
C VAL A 77 20.05 10.27 6.87
N ALA A 78 21.11 9.46 7.02
CA ALA A 78 22.43 9.97 7.31
C ALA A 78 22.95 10.90 6.22
N ILE A 79 22.80 10.51 4.95
CA ILE A 79 23.25 11.33 3.82
C ILE A 79 22.34 12.55 3.59
N SER A 80 21.02 12.40 3.68
CA SER A 80 20.08 13.52 3.40
C SER A 80 20.06 14.58 4.49
N ASN A 81 20.37 14.19 5.74
CA ASN A 81 20.49 15.13 6.83
C ASN A 81 21.94 15.58 7.05
N LEU A 82 22.90 15.28 6.15
CA LEU A 82 24.30 15.68 6.31
C LEU A 82 24.90 15.34 7.69
N PHE A 83 24.62 14.13 8.21
CA PHE A 83 25.05 13.72 9.56
C PHE A 83 24.56 14.62 10.71
N MET A 84 23.51 15.41 10.49
CA MET A 84 22.92 16.23 11.54
C MET A 84 22.11 15.35 12.49
N THR A 85 22.36 15.53 13.78
CA THR A 85 21.46 15.05 14.83
C THR A 85 20.78 16.26 15.46
N ARG A 86 19.45 16.22 15.57
CA ARG A 86 18.77 17.10 16.52
C ARG A 86 19.06 16.53 17.90
N SER A 87 19.75 17.29 18.75
CA SER A 87 19.78 16.94 20.16
C SER A 87 18.35 17.05 20.67
N LEU A 88 17.79 15.91 21.08
CA LEU A 88 17.15 15.70 22.39
C LEU A 88 16.58 14.27 22.49
N ASN A 89 16.87 13.65 23.65
CA ASN A 89 16.41 12.38 24.24
C ASN A 89 17.26 11.11 24.12
N ARG A 90 18.18 10.95 23.16
CA ARG A 90 18.94 9.66 23.03
C ARG A 90 20.44 9.73 22.77
N LEU A 91 20.98 10.88 22.39
CA LEU A 91 22.39 11.03 22.03
C LEU A 91 23.02 12.13 22.88
N GLY A 92 24.17 11.83 23.47
CA GLY A 92 24.98 12.83 24.19
C GLY A 92 25.57 13.85 23.23
N PHE A 93 26.10 14.95 23.78
CA PHE A 93 26.99 15.83 23.03
C PHE A 93 28.18 15.03 22.49
N PRO A 94 28.74 15.38 21.31
CA PRO A 94 30.02 14.84 20.88
C PRO A 94 31.03 14.99 22.03
N VAL A 95 31.68 13.90 22.41
CA VAL A 95 32.52 13.89 23.61
C VAL A 95 33.79 14.70 23.31
N ASN A 96 33.93 15.85 23.96
CA ASN A 96 35.12 16.72 24.02
C ASN A 96 35.97 16.83 22.74
N GLY A 97 35.59 17.73 21.83
CA GLY A 97 36.49 18.22 20.78
C GLY A 97 36.80 17.20 19.69
N GLU A 98 35.91 16.25 19.43
CA GLU A 98 36.06 15.27 18.36
C GLU A 98 36.19 16.00 17.00
N ILE A 99 37.42 16.05 16.49
CA ILE A 99 37.73 16.56 15.16
C ILE A 99 37.48 15.41 14.19
N VAL A 100 36.61 15.65 13.21
CA VAL A 100 36.29 14.65 12.20
C VAL A 100 37.34 14.72 11.10
N SER A 101 38.08 13.62 10.95
CA SER A 101 39.14 13.51 9.95
C SER A 101 38.60 12.89 8.67
N TYR A 102 38.79 13.57 7.54
CA TYR A 102 38.37 13.16 6.21
C TYR A 102 39.59 12.97 5.32
N GLU A 103 39.71 11.80 4.70
CA GLU A 103 40.63 11.56 3.59
C GLU A 103 39.88 11.85 2.29
N ILE A 104 40.43 12.75 1.47
CA ILE A 104 39.82 13.24 0.23
C ILE A 104 40.75 12.94 -0.93
N LEU A 105 40.22 12.24 -1.93
CA LEU A 105 40.85 12.03 -3.23
C LEU A 105 40.38 13.13 -4.19
N ALA A 106 41.27 14.04 -4.55
CA ALA A 106 41.01 15.11 -5.50
C ALA A 106 40.90 14.57 -6.94
N THR A 107 40.36 15.39 -7.85
CA THR A 107 40.13 15.00 -9.25
C THR A 107 41.41 14.76 -10.05
N ASP A 108 42.54 15.31 -9.60
CA ASP A 108 43.86 15.07 -10.19
C ASP A 108 44.55 13.80 -9.64
N GLY A 109 43.87 13.07 -8.75
CA GLY A 109 44.36 11.85 -8.11
C GLY A 109 45.18 12.08 -6.83
N THR A 110 45.35 13.33 -6.38
CA THR A 110 46.06 13.62 -5.12
C THR A 110 45.16 13.32 -3.91
N THR A 111 45.77 12.81 -2.84
CA THR A 111 45.05 12.53 -1.59
C THR A 111 45.46 13.54 -0.52
N SER A 112 44.46 14.15 0.14
CA SER A 112 44.65 15.09 1.24
C SER A 112 43.81 14.68 2.44
N THR A 113 44.28 15.00 3.65
CA THR A 113 43.51 14.82 4.88
C THR A 113 43.07 16.17 5.41
N VAL A 114 41.78 16.32 5.67
CA VAL A 114 41.19 17.53 6.27
C VAL A 114 40.49 17.18 7.58
N ASN A 115 40.60 18.09 8.54
CA ASN A 115 40.13 17.90 9.90
C ASN A 115 39.07 18.97 10.19
N ILE A 116 37.83 18.56 10.43
CA ILE A 116 36.68 19.46 10.58
C ILE A 116 36.06 19.29 11.97
N PRO A 117 35.92 20.35 12.78
CA PRO A 117 35.25 20.26 14.08
C PRO A 117 33.73 20.15 13.92
N TRP A 118 33.06 19.61 14.94
CA TRP A 118 31.59 19.73 15.05
C TRP A 118 31.17 21.18 15.23
N VAL A 119 30.10 21.59 14.53
CA VAL A 119 29.48 22.91 14.70
C VAL A 119 28.12 22.75 15.35
N GLY A 120 27.87 23.50 16.43
CA GLY A 120 26.57 23.60 17.10
C GLY A 120 25.84 24.88 16.71
N SER A 121 24.53 24.81 16.48
CA SER A 121 23.67 25.97 16.25
C SER A 121 22.46 25.95 17.17
N SER A 122 21.94 27.13 17.53
CA SER A 122 20.74 27.29 18.37
C SER A 122 19.78 28.28 17.75
N LEU A 123 18.48 27.98 17.80
CA LEU A 123 17.41 28.92 17.42
C LEU A 123 17.21 30.07 18.42
N ILE A 124 17.83 29.96 19.59
CA ILE A 124 17.81 30.96 20.66
C ILE A 124 19.22 31.49 20.82
N ASN A 125 19.38 32.81 20.79
CA ASN A 125 20.65 33.47 21.11
C ASN A 125 20.87 33.45 22.63
N TYR A 126 22.02 32.95 23.05
CA TYR A 126 22.44 32.95 24.44
C TYR A 126 23.60 33.93 24.61
N GLN A 127 23.55 34.75 25.66
CA GLN A 127 24.59 35.74 25.94
C GLN A 127 25.81 35.10 26.63
N SER A 128 25.61 33.96 27.30
CA SER A 128 26.67 33.19 27.95
C SER A 128 26.36 31.68 28.01
N PRO A 129 27.38 30.82 28.24
CA PRO A 129 27.16 29.40 28.53
C PRO A 129 26.23 29.18 29.73
N ASN A 130 26.31 30.01 30.77
CA ASN A 130 25.46 29.91 31.95
C ASN A 130 23.98 30.15 31.61
N ASP A 131 23.69 31.12 30.74
CA ASP A 131 22.32 31.39 30.28
C ASP A 131 21.75 30.20 29.48
N PHE A 132 22.59 29.57 28.66
CA PHE A 132 22.23 28.34 27.97
C PHE A 132 21.89 27.20 28.95
N TYR A 133 22.78 26.90 29.90
CA TYR A 133 22.55 25.85 30.90
C TYR A 133 21.32 26.13 31.77
N ALA A 134 21.12 27.37 32.21
CA ALA A 134 19.94 27.77 32.96
C ALA A 134 18.65 27.56 32.13
N SER A 135 18.67 27.84 30.83
CA SER A 135 17.52 27.61 29.94
C SER A 135 17.15 26.13 29.79
N CYS A 136 18.12 25.22 29.88
CA CYS A 136 17.90 23.77 29.82
C CYS A 136 17.26 23.22 31.10
N LEU A 137 17.43 23.92 32.23
CA LEU A 137 16.91 23.54 33.55
C LEU A 137 15.67 24.34 33.96
N ALA A 138 15.33 25.40 33.22
CA ALA A 138 14.17 26.23 33.49
C ALA A 138 12.87 25.46 33.21
N THR A 139 12.03 25.33 34.23
CA THR A 139 10.62 24.94 34.10
C THR A 139 9.83 26.08 33.47
N ALA A 140 10.06 26.33 32.18
CA ALA A 140 9.14 27.17 31.45
C ALA A 140 7.82 26.40 31.34
N ASN A 141 6.74 26.97 31.88
CA ASN A 141 5.40 26.82 31.32
C ASN A 141 5.58 26.99 29.82
N ARG A 142 5.63 25.89 29.07
CA ARG A 142 5.41 25.97 27.63
C ARG A 142 3.97 26.45 27.55
N ALA A 143 3.80 27.77 27.47
CA ALA A 143 2.87 28.32 26.51
C ALA A 143 3.09 27.46 25.27
N ARG A 144 2.13 26.55 25.07
CA ARG A 144 2.04 25.66 23.93
C ARG A 144 2.43 26.57 22.77
N LEU A 145 3.59 26.36 22.14
CA LEU A 145 4.01 27.10 20.95
C LEU A 145 2.94 26.75 19.91
N THR A 146 1.81 27.45 19.99
CA THR A 146 0.54 27.07 19.37
C THR A 146 0.39 27.73 18.03
N ASN A 147 1.21 28.75 17.75
CA ASN A 147 1.06 29.58 16.56
C ASN A 147 2.38 30.01 15.92
N GLU A 148 3.54 29.52 16.37
CA GLU A 148 4.64 29.46 15.41
C GLU A 148 4.33 28.24 14.54
N GLU A 149 4.03 28.47 13.25
CA GLU A 149 4.19 27.46 12.21
C GLU A 149 5.34 26.56 12.63
N LYS A 150 5.19 25.24 12.54
CA LYS A 150 6.33 24.33 12.69
C LYS A 150 7.42 24.87 11.78
N LYS A 151 8.32 25.71 12.30
CA LYS A 151 9.51 26.19 11.64
C LYS A 151 10.30 24.91 11.58
N VAL A 152 10.08 24.21 10.48
CA VAL A 152 10.97 23.18 10.00
C VAL A 152 12.34 23.76 10.25
N ASP A 153 13.18 23.03 10.98
CA ASP A 153 14.56 23.45 11.20
C ASP A 153 15.06 24.00 9.86
N PRO A 154 15.62 25.22 9.80
CA PRO A 154 16.02 25.83 8.53
C PRO A 154 16.86 24.89 7.66
N LEU A 155 17.50 23.88 8.26
CA LEU A 155 18.29 22.85 7.58
C LEU A 155 17.50 21.59 7.19
N GLN A 156 16.28 21.44 7.71
CA GLN A 156 15.24 20.52 7.23
C GLN A 156 14.31 21.19 6.22
N GLU A 157 14.56 22.45 5.82
CA GLU A 157 13.71 23.14 4.85
C GLU A 157 13.35 22.15 3.74
N LYS A 158 12.04 21.92 3.63
CA LYS A 158 11.44 21.15 2.54
C LYS A 158 12.22 21.58 1.30
N ARG A 159 12.88 20.64 0.59
CA ARG A 159 13.43 20.89 -0.75
C ARG A 159 12.23 21.29 -1.61
N THR A 160 11.81 22.55 -1.50
CA THR A 160 10.42 22.98 -1.76
C THR A 160 10.16 23.10 -3.24
N LEU A 161 11.21 23.06 -4.05
CA LEU A 161 11.14 22.87 -5.49
C LEU A 161 12.37 22.04 -5.92
N PRO A 162 12.25 21.12 -6.89
CA PRO A 162 13.44 20.46 -7.41
C PRO A 162 14.36 21.53 -8.00
N LEU A 163 15.57 21.64 -7.45
CA LEU A 163 16.68 22.28 -8.14
C LEU A 163 16.98 21.44 -9.38
N LEU A 164 16.30 21.74 -10.49
CA LEU A 164 16.53 21.07 -11.75
C LEU A 164 18.01 21.26 -12.13
N SER A 165 18.74 20.16 -12.20
CA SER A 165 20.13 20.19 -12.67
C SER A 165 20.15 20.68 -14.12
N LYS A 166 21.26 21.30 -14.53
CA LYS A 166 21.44 21.73 -15.93
C LYS A 166 21.19 20.57 -16.91
N ALA A 167 21.73 19.38 -16.61
CA ALA A 167 21.53 18.18 -17.41
C ALA A 167 20.05 17.77 -17.51
N THR A 168 19.28 17.90 -16.41
CA THR A 168 17.84 17.65 -16.42
C THR A 168 17.12 18.64 -17.35
N LYS A 169 17.42 19.94 -17.23
CA LYS A 169 16.81 20.99 -18.06
C LYS A 169 17.10 20.84 -19.55
N ASP A 170 18.31 20.41 -19.88
CA ASP A 170 18.76 20.27 -21.27
C ASP A 170 18.14 19.03 -21.96
N THR A 171 17.65 18.04 -21.20
CA THR A 171 17.18 16.76 -21.74
C THR A 171 15.69 16.50 -21.59
N HIS A 172 15.04 17.07 -20.58
CA HIS A 172 13.63 16.83 -20.28
C HIS A 172 12.91 18.14 -19.96
N ASN A 173 11.70 18.29 -20.49
CA ASN A 173 10.80 19.38 -20.13
C ASN A 173 9.96 18.97 -18.92
N ILE A 174 10.16 19.63 -17.78
CA ILE A 174 9.42 19.39 -16.55
C ILE A 174 8.56 20.60 -16.22
N VAL A 175 7.24 20.41 -16.25
CA VAL A 175 6.26 21.46 -15.98
C VAL A 175 5.56 21.16 -14.66
N ASN A 176 5.60 22.10 -13.73
CA ASN A 176 4.78 22.05 -12.52
C ASN A 176 3.40 22.63 -12.82
N LEU A 177 2.35 21.84 -12.63
CA LEU A 177 0.96 22.21 -12.92
C LEU A 177 0.12 22.44 -11.66
N ILE A 178 0.51 21.87 -10.51
CA ILE A 178 -0.16 22.08 -9.22
C ILE A 178 0.90 22.24 -8.14
N THR A 179 0.80 23.32 -7.38
CA THR A 179 1.57 23.55 -6.15
C THR A 179 0.60 23.63 -4.97
N GLY A 180 0.32 22.50 -4.33
CA GLY A 180 -0.52 22.42 -3.14
C GLY A 180 0.31 22.42 -1.84
N ASP A 181 -0.37 22.38 -0.69
CA ASP A 181 0.31 22.38 0.62
C ASP A 181 1.15 21.09 0.84
N GLN A 182 0.57 19.93 0.52
CA GLN A 182 1.24 18.63 0.60
C GLN A 182 1.20 17.81 -0.69
N VAL A 183 0.41 18.23 -1.69
CA VAL A 183 0.28 17.54 -2.97
C VAL A 183 0.72 18.47 -4.09
N ASN A 184 1.66 18.02 -4.93
CA ASN A 184 2.07 18.74 -6.13
C ASN A 184 1.95 17.82 -7.34
N TYR A 185 1.80 18.42 -8.53
CA TYR A 185 1.71 17.68 -9.79
C TYR A 185 2.62 18.23 -10.86
N PHE A 186 3.49 17.37 -11.39
CA PHE A 186 4.41 17.68 -12.47
C PHE A 186 4.13 16.82 -13.71
N GLN A 187 4.49 17.33 -14.88
CA GLN A 187 4.54 16.55 -16.12
C GLN A 187 5.94 16.60 -16.72
N ILE A 188 6.47 15.43 -17.06
CA ILE A 188 7.76 15.25 -17.73
C ILE A 188 7.49 14.88 -19.18
N ASP A 189 7.94 15.73 -20.10
CA ASP A 189 7.81 15.59 -21.57
C ASP A 189 6.39 15.35 -22.09
N GLY A 190 5.36 15.66 -21.31
CA GLY A 190 3.98 15.29 -21.61
C GLY A 190 3.74 13.78 -21.66
N LYS A 191 4.62 12.96 -21.08
CA LYS A 191 4.57 11.49 -21.12
C LYS A 191 4.47 10.83 -19.75
N VAL A 192 4.97 11.48 -18.71
CA VAL A 192 4.92 10.97 -17.34
C VAL A 192 4.40 12.05 -16.43
N GLY A 193 3.41 11.71 -15.61
CA GLY A 193 2.93 12.56 -14.53
C GLY A 193 3.61 12.16 -13.22
N VAL A 194 3.98 13.13 -12.40
CA VAL A 194 4.53 12.89 -11.07
C VAL A 194 3.67 13.61 -10.05
N ILE A 195 3.06 12.85 -9.15
CA ILE A 195 2.31 13.38 -8.01
C ILE A 195 3.17 13.21 -6.78
N THR A 196 3.61 14.30 -6.16
CA THR A 196 4.33 14.23 -4.88
C THR A 196 3.32 14.32 -3.75
N VAL A 197 3.40 13.42 -2.77
CA VAL A 197 2.67 13.54 -1.50
C VAL A 197 3.71 13.73 -0.39
N GLU A 198 3.90 14.98 0.03
CA GLU A 198 4.94 15.38 0.99
C GLU A 198 4.66 14.86 2.41
N SER A 199 3.40 14.92 2.84
CA SER A 199 2.94 14.46 4.15
C SER A 199 1.42 14.26 4.14
N PHE A 200 0.91 13.42 5.04
CA PHE A 200 -0.52 13.31 5.34
C PHE A 200 -0.95 14.24 6.48
N VAL A 201 -0.24 15.35 6.72
CA VAL A 201 -0.61 16.39 7.68
C VAL A 201 -0.90 17.70 6.93
N PRO A 202 -1.95 17.75 6.09
CA PRO A 202 -2.30 18.97 5.39
C PRO A 202 -2.86 20.02 6.36
N LYS A 203 -2.77 21.30 5.97
CA LYS A 203 -3.50 22.38 6.65
C LYS A 203 -5.03 22.22 6.53
N ASP A 204 -5.49 21.61 5.44
CA ASP A 204 -6.90 21.38 5.11
C ASP A 204 -7.04 20.06 4.33
N GLU A 205 -7.79 19.10 4.88
CA GLU A 205 -8.02 17.78 4.25
C GLU A 205 -8.84 17.86 2.96
N VAL A 206 -9.79 18.80 2.87
CA VAL A 206 -10.62 19.00 1.68
C VAL A 206 -9.74 19.50 0.54
N GLN A 207 -8.87 20.47 0.82
CA GLN A 207 -7.93 20.98 -0.17
C GLN A 207 -6.90 19.91 -0.58
N PHE A 208 -6.40 19.09 0.35
CA PHE A 208 -5.54 17.95 0.05
C PHE A 208 -6.20 16.99 -0.95
N ALA A 209 -7.44 16.57 -0.68
CA ALA A 209 -8.19 15.70 -1.57
C ALA A 209 -8.43 16.36 -2.93
N LYS A 210 -8.75 17.65 -2.95
CA LYS A 210 -8.97 18.42 -4.18
C LYS A 210 -7.70 18.52 -5.04
N ASP A 211 -6.55 18.77 -4.44
CA ASP A 211 -5.27 18.85 -5.16
C ASP A 211 -4.92 17.50 -5.81
N PHE A 212 -5.10 16.40 -5.06
CA PHE A 212 -4.85 15.05 -5.59
C PHE A 212 -5.82 14.68 -6.73
N GLN A 213 -7.13 14.97 -6.55
CA GLN A 213 -8.14 14.76 -7.59
C GLN A 213 -7.83 15.57 -8.85
N THR A 214 -7.44 16.83 -8.68
CA THR A 214 -7.10 17.72 -9.79
C THR A 214 -5.86 17.21 -10.52
N ALA A 215 -4.84 16.71 -9.81
CA ALA A 215 -3.66 16.11 -10.43
C ALA A 215 -4.02 14.92 -11.34
N MET A 216 -4.84 14.00 -10.84
CA MET A 216 -5.30 12.84 -11.61
C MET A 216 -6.20 13.24 -12.79
N TYR A 217 -7.04 14.27 -12.61
CA TYR A 217 -7.88 14.80 -13.68
C TYR A 217 -7.05 15.48 -14.79
N LEU A 218 -6.05 16.28 -14.43
CA LEU A 218 -5.13 16.88 -15.40
C LEU A 218 -4.32 15.82 -16.14
N ALA A 219 -3.87 14.77 -15.46
CA ALA A 219 -3.19 13.64 -16.10
C ALA A 219 -4.10 12.97 -17.15
N LYS A 220 -5.39 12.77 -16.84
CA LYS A 220 -6.39 12.26 -17.78
C LYS A 220 -6.60 13.20 -18.97
N LEU A 221 -6.81 14.50 -18.71
CA LEU A 221 -7.04 15.50 -19.77
C LEU A 221 -5.85 15.60 -20.73
N ASN A 222 -4.64 15.58 -20.19
CA ASN A 222 -3.40 15.65 -20.97
C ASN A 222 -2.98 14.30 -21.55
N LYS A 223 -3.79 13.25 -21.37
CA LYS A 223 -3.55 11.88 -21.87
C LYS A 223 -2.19 11.33 -21.46
N ILE A 224 -1.80 11.58 -20.22
CA ILE A 224 -0.53 11.13 -19.66
C ILE A 224 -0.60 9.61 -19.45
N PRO A 225 0.22 8.80 -20.13
CA PRO A 225 0.08 7.35 -20.09
C PRO A 225 0.67 6.70 -18.85
N ARG A 226 1.59 7.37 -18.13
CA ARG A 226 2.35 6.81 -17.01
C ARG A 226 2.36 7.76 -15.82
N ILE A 227 2.27 7.22 -14.61
CA ILE A 227 2.25 8.01 -13.37
C ILE A 227 3.29 7.50 -12.36
N ILE A 228 3.95 8.45 -11.70
CA ILE A 228 4.76 8.22 -10.51
C ILE A 228 4.05 8.91 -9.35
N VAL A 229 3.79 8.18 -8.26
CA VAL A 229 3.44 8.78 -6.98
C VAL A 229 4.69 8.76 -6.12
N ASP A 230 5.21 9.94 -5.80
CA ASP A 230 6.43 10.13 -5.03
C ASP A 230 6.09 10.50 -3.58
N VAL A 231 6.46 9.61 -2.66
CA VAL A 231 6.31 9.75 -1.21
C VAL A 231 7.66 9.78 -0.48
N THR A 232 8.74 10.11 -1.19
CA THR A 232 10.06 10.32 -0.57
C THR A 232 9.97 11.33 0.56
N ASN A 233 10.61 11.02 1.70
CA ASN A 233 10.58 11.81 2.94
C ASN A 233 9.20 11.98 3.62
N ASN A 234 8.14 11.31 3.17
CA ASN A 234 6.82 11.45 3.78
C ASN A 234 6.72 10.72 5.13
N GLY A 235 6.66 11.48 6.22
CA GLY A 235 6.61 10.94 7.59
C GLY A 235 5.25 10.37 8.04
N GLY A 236 4.23 10.41 7.19
CA GLY A 236 2.86 10.04 7.53
C GLY A 236 1.99 11.24 7.92
N GLY A 237 1.01 11.01 8.80
CA GLY A 237 0.03 12.00 9.24
C GLY A 237 -1.31 11.37 9.60
N GLU A 238 -2.40 11.92 9.10
CA GLU A 238 -3.75 11.42 9.35
C GLU A 238 -4.00 10.11 8.60
N GLU A 239 -4.24 9.01 9.35
CA GLU A 239 -4.35 7.64 8.83
C GLU A 239 -5.42 7.52 7.71
N CYS A 240 -6.57 8.15 7.92
CA CYS A 240 -7.71 8.08 7.02
C CYS A 240 -7.45 8.69 5.63
N LEU A 241 -6.54 9.67 5.52
CA LEU A 241 -6.14 10.21 4.22
C LEU A 241 -5.38 9.19 3.37
N GLY A 242 -4.58 8.31 4.00
CA GLY A 242 -3.90 7.21 3.31
C GLY A 242 -4.90 6.22 2.71
N TYR A 243 -5.88 5.78 3.50
CA TYR A 243 -6.95 4.91 3.01
C TYR A 243 -7.83 5.60 1.96
N ALA A 244 -8.07 6.90 2.09
CA ALA A 244 -8.82 7.67 1.10
C ALA A 244 -8.12 7.67 -0.27
N LEU A 245 -6.79 7.86 -0.29
CA LEU A 245 -6.01 7.76 -1.53
C LEU A 245 -6.02 6.35 -2.13
N ILE A 246 -5.88 5.29 -1.33
CA ILE A 246 -6.00 3.90 -1.81
C ILE A 246 -7.35 3.69 -2.49
N LYS A 247 -8.43 4.06 -1.79
CA LYS A 247 -9.80 3.93 -2.28
C LYS A 247 -10.01 4.75 -3.56
N TYR A 248 -9.46 5.96 -3.63
CA TYR A 248 -9.58 6.83 -4.80
C TYR A 248 -8.80 6.30 -6.01
N LEU A 249 -7.55 5.89 -5.83
CA LEU A 249 -6.68 5.38 -6.91
C LEU A 249 -7.16 4.05 -7.50
N HIS A 250 -7.75 3.19 -6.67
CA HIS A 250 -8.19 1.85 -7.07
C HIS A 250 -9.64 1.58 -6.63
N SER A 251 -10.54 2.49 -7.00
CA SER A 251 -11.95 2.46 -6.58
C SER A 251 -12.66 1.13 -6.83
N ASN A 252 -12.47 0.51 -8.01
CA ASN A 252 -13.08 -0.78 -8.35
C ASN A 252 -12.63 -1.93 -7.44
N ALA A 253 -11.44 -1.83 -6.84
CA ALA A 253 -10.91 -2.86 -5.97
C ALA A 253 -11.35 -2.67 -4.52
N PHE A 254 -11.45 -1.43 -4.04
CA PHE A 254 -11.53 -1.15 -2.60
C PHE A 254 -12.77 -0.38 -2.15
N SER A 255 -13.55 0.26 -3.04
CA SER A 255 -14.69 1.09 -2.61
C SER A 255 -15.79 0.29 -1.92
N SER A 256 -16.00 -0.96 -2.34
CA SER A 256 -16.97 -1.89 -1.77
C SER A 256 -16.32 -3.00 -0.93
N ASN A 257 -15.00 -2.97 -0.72
CA ASN A 257 -14.26 -4.04 -0.08
C ASN A 257 -13.60 -3.56 1.23
N PHE A 258 -14.44 -3.40 2.25
CA PHE A 258 -14.01 -3.03 3.60
C PHE A 258 -12.95 -4.01 4.15
N GLU A 259 -13.08 -5.30 3.82
CA GLU A 259 -12.20 -6.35 4.33
C GLU A 259 -10.74 -6.18 3.88
N THR A 260 -10.49 -5.52 2.76
CA THR A 260 -9.13 -5.37 2.24
C THR A 260 -8.66 -3.92 2.21
N LEU A 261 -9.50 -2.94 2.50
CA LEU A 261 -9.12 -1.53 2.53
C LEU A 261 -8.28 -1.17 3.76
N PHE A 262 -8.74 -1.54 4.94
CA PHE A 262 -8.16 -1.17 6.23
C PHE A 262 -7.12 -2.17 6.70
N ALA A 263 -6.06 -1.70 7.35
CA ALA A 263 -5.07 -2.58 7.99
C ALA A 263 -5.75 -3.44 9.04
N ARG A 264 -5.27 -4.67 9.21
CA ARG A 264 -5.61 -5.44 10.40
C ARG A 264 -4.77 -4.86 11.54
N THR A 265 -5.40 -4.45 12.63
CA THR A 265 -4.68 -3.97 13.82
C THR A 265 -5.18 -4.65 15.08
N ASP A 266 -4.39 -4.66 16.15
CA ASP A 266 -4.85 -4.98 17.50
C ASP A 266 -4.05 -4.20 18.54
N MET A 267 -4.56 -4.21 19.77
CA MET A 267 -3.99 -3.50 20.92
C MET A 267 -3.45 -4.47 21.95
N ILE A 268 -2.35 -4.11 22.60
CA ILE A 268 -1.87 -4.86 23.77
C ILE A 268 -2.93 -4.85 24.88
N ALA A 269 -3.30 -6.04 25.35
CA ALA A 269 -4.34 -6.21 26.34
C ALA A 269 -3.78 -6.14 27.76
N THR A 270 -4.23 -5.13 28.50
CA THR A 270 -3.91 -4.88 29.90
C THR A 270 -5.18 -4.75 30.74
N GLU A 271 -5.05 -4.94 32.06
CA GLU A 271 -6.15 -4.72 33.00
C GLU A 271 -6.66 -3.26 32.98
N LEU A 272 -5.76 -2.28 32.87
CA LEU A 272 -6.15 -0.88 32.72
C LEU A 272 -6.96 -0.64 31.46
N GLY A 273 -6.50 -1.14 30.31
CA GLY A 273 -7.26 -0.99 29.06
C GLY A 273 -8.59 -1.75 29.07
N ARG A 274 -8.71 -2.84 29.84
CA ARG A 274 -9.99 -3.54 30.05
C ARG A 274 -10.98 -2.61 30.77
N GLN A 275 -10.53 -1.94 31.84
CA GLN A 275 -11.36 -0.98 32.57
C GLN A 275 -11.75 0.23 31.71
N LEU A 276 -10.81 0.75 30.90
CA LEU A 276 -11.06 1.83 29.96
C LEU A 276 -12.07 1.43 28.88
N ALA A 277 -11.92 0.26 28.26
CA ALA A 277 -12.86 -0.25 27.26
C ALA A 277 -14.28 -0.48 27.85
N THR A 278 -14.38 -1.07 29.05
CA THR A 278 -15.67 -1.24 29.74
C THR A 278 -16.30 0.12 30.06
N ALA A 279 -15.53 1.10 30.55
CA ALA A 279 -16.06 2.44 30.80
C ALA A 279 -16.47 3.15 29.49
N GLY A 280 -15.72 2.92 28.42
CA GLY A 280 -15.98 3.46 27.08
C GLY A 280 -17.32 3.04 26.48
N THR A 281 -17.94 1.93 26.93
CA THR A 281 -19.29 1.53 26.52
C THR A 281 -20.38 2.53 26.87
N LYS A 282 -20.12 3.43 27.81
CA LYS A 282 -21.04 4.48 28.25
C LYS A 282 -20.93 5.76 27.41
N LEU A 283 -19.91 5.86 26.55
CA LEU A 283 -19.75 6.99 25.65
C LEU A 283 -20.83 6.99 24.56
N SER A 284 -21.12 8.17 24.02
CA SER A 284 -21.90 8.27 22.77
C SER A 284 -21.17 7.53 21.65
N PRO A 285 -21.87 6.85 20.72
CA PRO A 285 -21.24 6.23 19.55
C PRO A 285 -20.38 7.19 18.71
N ASP A 286 -20.70 8.50 18.71
CA ASP A 286 -19.96 9.52 17.96
C ASP A 286 -18.81 10.15 18.77
N ALA A 287 -18.55 9.68 20.01
CA ALA A 287 -17.47 10.21 20.82
C ALA A 287 -16.10 9.76 20.27
N ASP A 288 -15.22 10.73 20.02
CA ASP A 288 -13.85 10.52 19.60
C ASP A 288 -13.00 9.95 20.75
N SER A 289 -12.93 8.62 20.82
CA SER A 289 -12.11 7.88 21.79
C SER A 289 -11.74 6.51 21.25
N ILE A 290 -10.47 6.13 21.41
CA ILE A 290 -10.00 4.78 21.09
C ILE A 290 -10.61 3.70 21.99
N TRP A 291 -11.16 4.08 23.14
CA TRP A 291 -11.78 3.17 24.10
C TRP A 291 -13.28 2.96 23.83
N ASN A 292 -13.85 3.68 22.86
CA ASN A 292 -15.23 3.53 22.42
C ASN A 292 -15.37 2.34 21.45
N PHE A 293 -16.38 1.48 21.67
CA PHE A 293 -16.62 0.32 20.80
C PHE A 293 -17.01 0.73 19.37
N ALA A 294 -17.63 1.90 19.20
CA ALA A 294 -18.09 2.39 17.90
C ALA A 294 -16.94 2.82 16.97
N THR A 295 -15.76 3.07 17.52
CA THR A 295 -14.53 3.42 16.78
C THR A 295 -14.02 2.28 15.91
N TRP A 296 -14.40 1.03 16.26
CA TRP A 296 -13.82 -0.18 15.68
C TRP A 296 -14.85 -1.02 14.94
N LYS A 297 -14.36 -1.75 13.93
CA LYS A 297 -15.08 -2.83 13.25
C LYS A 297 -14.29 -4.13 13.31
N THR A 298 -15.02 -5.23 13.20
CA THR A 298 -14.44 -6.56 13.00
C THR A 298 -13.75 -6.66 11.63
N ILE A 299 -13.00 -7.74 11.41
CA ILE A 299 -12.32 -7.99 10.14
C ILE A 299 -13.26 -8.03 8.93
N ASP A 300 -14.49 -8.51 9.12
CA ASP A 300 -15.60 -8.61 8.15
C ASP A 300 -16.50 -7.36 8.11
N GLY A 301 -16.09 -6.28 8.79
CA GLY A 301 -16.75 -4.97 8.71
C GLY A 301 -18.02 -4.82 9.54
N LYS A 302 -18.28 -5.73 10.49
CA LYS A 302 -19.39 -5.62 11.44
C LYS A 302 -19.02 -4.70 12.59
N ASN A 303 -19.99 -3.93 13.05
CA ASN A 303 -19.83 -3.07 14.22
C ASN A 303 -19.75 -3.92 15.49
N PHE A 304 -18.84 -3.55 16.40
CA PHE A 304 -18.93 -4.00 17.79
C PHE A 304 -20.12 -3.33 18.50
N LYS A 305 -20.54 -3.87 19.63
CA LYS A 305 -21.70 -3.38 20.40
C LYS A 305 -21.39 -3.02 21.85
N ASP A 306 -20.22 -3.40 22.32
CA ASP A 306 -19.77 -3.35 23.71
C ASP A 306 -18.24 -3.52 23.75
N GLU A 307 -17.65 -3.69 24.93
CA GLU A 307 -16.20 -3.81 25.12
C GLU A 307 -15.58 -5.12 24.57
N THR A 308 -16.36 -6.01 23.95
CA THR A 308 -15.87 -7.29 23.41
C THR A 308 -14.76 -7.13 22.37
N TRP A 309 -14.65 -5.98 21.70
CA TRP A 309 -13.53 -5.67 20.82
C TRP A 309 -12.18 -5.76 21.55
N TYR A 310 -12.15 -5.42 22.84
CA TYR A 310 -10.95 -5.44 23.68
C TYR A 310 -10.91 -6.66 24.62
N THR A 311 -12.05 -7.05 25.21
CA THR A 311 -12.09 -8.13 26.22
C THR A 311 -11.99 -9.53 25.62
N ASN A 312 -12.37 -9.72 24.35
CA ASN A 312 -12.09 -10.96 23.63
C ASN A 312 -10.62 -10.96 23.17
N GLN A 313 -9.76 -11.47 24.05
CA GLN A 313 -8.32 -11.46 23.87
C GLN A 313 -7.81 -12.63 23.05
N LYS A 314 -6.72 -12.40 22.31
CA LYS A 314 -5.88 -13.41 21.68
C LYS A 314 -4.48 -13.35 22.28
N SER A 315 -3.82 -14.49 22.39
CA SER A 315 -2.42 -14.55 22.85
C SER A 315 -1.47 -14.86 21.70
N TYR A 316 -0.32 -14.18 21.70
CA TYR A 316 0.77 -14.41 20.77
C TYR A 316 2.09 -14.53 21.54
N ILE A 317 3.02 -15.33 21.01
CA ILE A 317 4.40 -15.37 21.53
C ILE A 317 5.23 -14.44 20.64
N ARG A 318 5.55 -13.23 21.15
CA ARG A 318 6.25 -12.18 20.38
C ARG A 318 7.62 -11.77 20.96
N GLY A 319 8.08 -12.44 22.03
CA GLY A 319 9.37 -12.18 22.69
C GLY A 319 10.26 -13.43 22.77
N THR A 320 11.56 -13.23 22.97
CA THR A 320 12.54 -14.33 23.11
C THR A 320 12.44 -15.09 24.43
N ASP A 321 11.63 -14.60 25.38
CA ASP A 321 11.37 -15.24 26.67
C ASP A 321 10.29 -16.33 26.60
N GLY A 322 9.66 -16.52 25.44
CA GLY A 322 8.65 -17.55 25.18
C GLY A 322 7.31 -17.32 25.89
N LYS A 323 7.09 -16.15 26.50
CA LYS A 323 5.86 -15.86 27.24
C LYS A 323 4.76 -15.36 26.30
N PRO A 324 3.49 -15.77 26.52
CA PRO A 324 2.37 -15.21 25.79
C PRO A 324 2.15 -13.76 26.21
N ALA A 325 2.00 -12.88 25.23
CA ALA A 325 1.43 -11.56 25.38
C ALA A 325 -0.01 -11.58 24.88
N PHE A 326 -0.91 -10.87 25.56
CA PHE A 326 -2.33 -10.81 25.22
C PHE A 326 -2.64 -9.54 24.45
N TYR A 327 -3.53 -9.65 23.48
CA TYR A 327 -3.95 -8.59 22.59
C TYR A 327 -5.47 -8.62 22.42
N SER A 328 -6.06 -7.52 21.99
CA SER A 328 -7.48 -7.41 21.67
C SER A 328 -7.89 -8.34 20.52
N SER A 329 -9.17 -8.32 20.16
CA SER A 329 -9.58 -8.83 18.84
C SER A 329 -8.93 -8.00 17.73
N ILE A 330 -8.91 -8.53 16.50
CA ILE A 330 -8.46 -7.76 15.34
C ILE A 330 -9.50 -6.69 15.03
N LEU A 331 -9.00 -5.46 14.88
CA LEU A 331 -9.74 -4.22 14.72
C LEU A 331 -9.46 -3.62 13.33
N LYS A 332 -10.47 -2.91 12.82
CA LYS A 332 -10.40 -2.03 11.66
C LYS A 332 -11.07 -0.70 11.97
N GLU A 333 -10.63 0.34 11.30
CA GLU A 333 -11.08 1.70 11.52
C GLU A 333 -12.54 1.89 11.06
N ASN A 334 -13.35 2.56 11.89
CA ASN A 334 -14.74 2.90 11.55
C ASN A 334 -15.00 4.42 11.48
N TYR A 335 -13.94 5.24 11.47
CA TYR A 335 -14.01 6.70 11.55
C TYR A 335 -13.51 7.43 10.30
N CYS A 336 -13.10 6.72 9.25
CA CYS A 336 -12.51 7.35 8.06
C CYS A 336 -13.51 7.88 7.01
N GLN A 337 -14.82 7.75 7.26
CA GLN A 337 -15.84 8.21 6.31
C GLN A 337 -15.71 9.70 5.95
N PRO A 338 -15.48 10.64 6.89
CA PRO A 338 -15.29 12.05 6.55
C PRO A 338 -14.14 12.31 5.56
N SER A 339 -13.00 11.63 5.72
CA SER A 339 -11.89 11.76 4.78
C SER A 339 -12.20 11.17 3.40
N PHE A 340 -13.09 10.17 3.32
CA PHE A 340 -13.57 9.63 2.04
C PHE A 340 -14.53 10.61 1.33
N ASP A 341 -15.37 11.31 2.10
CA ASP A 341 -16.36 12.26 1.57
C ASP A 341 -15.72 13.52 0.97
N ASN A 342 -14.44 13.78 1.26
CA ASN A 342 -13.65 14.85 0.64
C ASN A 342 -13.36 14.60 -0.86
N TYR A 343 -13.63 13.40 -1.38
CA TYR A 343 -13.44 13.05 -2.80
C TYR A 343 -14.75 13.13 -3.58
N TYR A 344 -14.94 14.25 -4.30
CA TYR A 344 -16.15 14.55 -5.06
C TYR A 344 -16.37 13.65 -6.28
N PHE A 345 -15.29 13.25 -6.96
CA PHE A 345 -15.37 12.35 -8.10
C PHE A 345 -15.10 10.92 -7.65
N THR A 346 -15.93 9.99 -8.10
CA THR A 346 -15.62 8.56 -7.95
C THR A 346 -14.38 8.28 -8.80
N GLY A 347 -13.33 7.68 -8.20
CA GLY A 347 -12.09 7.32 -8.91
C GLY A 347 -12.28 6.39 -10.12
N GLU A 348 -13.51 5.92 -10.36
CA GLU A 348 -13.93 5.10 -11.50
C GLU A 348 -13.69 5.78 -12.86
N ASP A 349 -13.83 7.11 -12.91
CA ASP A 349 -13.64 7.91 -14.11
C ASP A 349 -12.18 8.30 -14.36
N LEU A 350 -11.24 7.90 -13.51
CA LEU A 350 -9.83 8.20 -13.69
C LEU A 350 -9.22 7.40 -14.85
N LEU A 351 -8.09 7.90 -15.36
CA LEU A 351 -7.24 7.06 -16.20
C LEU A 351 -6.77 5.87 -15.35
N LYS A 352 -7.18 4.66 -15.74
CA LYS A 352 -6.82 3.42 -15.03
C LYS A 352 -5.41 3.03 -15.43
N TYR A 353 -4.44 3.39 -14.60
CA TYR A 353 -3.06 2.95 -14.78
C TYR A 353 -2.94 1.46 -14.43
N SER A 354 -2.40 0.68 -15.36
CA SER A 354 -1.99 -0.67 -15.07
C SER A 354 -0.75 -0.64 -14.16
N PRO A 355 -0.42 -1.74 -13.46
CA PRO A 355 0.86 -1.84 -12.75
C PRO A 355 2.10 -1.56 -13.61
N ASP A 356 2.03 -1.77 -14.94
CA ASP A 356 3.13 -1.45 -15.85
C ASP A 356 3.38 0.06 -15.97
N ASP A 357 2.34 0.87 -15.76
CA ASP A 357 2.31 2.32 -15.97
C ASP A 357 2.20 3.13 -14.67
N PHE A 358 2.24 2.46 -13.51
CA PHE A 358 2.15 3.08 -12.19
C PHE A 358 3.32 2.67 -11.30
N ILE A 359 4.17 3.65 -10.96
CA ILE A 359 5.23 3.50 -9.96
C ILE A 359 4.91 4.27 -8.68
N LEU A 360 5.11 3.61 -7.54
CA LEU A 360 5.20 4.23 -6.23
C LEU A 360 6.67 4.39 -5.85
N LEU A 361 7.12 5.63 -5.68
CA LEU A 361 8.50 6.00 -5.42
C LEU A 361 8.68 6.44 -3.97
N SER A 362 9.66 5.88 -3.28
CA SER A 362 10.05 6.26 -1.91
C SER A 362 11.58 6.25 -1.76
N ASN A 363 12.08 6.69 -0.62
CA ASN A 363 13.48 6.55 -0.19
C ASN A 363 13.58 5.73 1.11
N GLY A 364 12.56 4.93 1.42
CA GLY A 364 12.48 4.10 2.63
C GLY A 364 12.16 4.90 3.91
N ARG A 365 12.00 6.22 3.84
CA ARG A 365 11.62 7.05 5.00
C ARG A 365 10.11 7.22 5.18
N CYS A 366 9.33 6.68 4.25
CA CYS A 366 7.88 6.66 4.30
C CYS A 366 7.40 5.97 5.58
N ALA A 367 6.71 6.72 6.47
CA ALA A 367 6.37 6.29 7.83
C ALA A 367 4.88 6.48 8.18
N SER A 368 4.40 5.78 9.22
CA SER A 368 3.01 5.89 9.73
C SER A 368 1.98 5.74 8.59
N THR A 369 1.06 6.69 8.38
CA THR A 369 0.09 6.68 7.28
C THR A 369 0.72 6.41 5.92
N CYS A 370 1.90 6.99 5.65
CA CYS A 370 2.60 6.74 4.39
C CYS A 370 2.99 5.26 4.29
N ALA A 371 3.46 4.67 5.38
CA ALA A 371 3.82 3.26 5.40
C ALA A 371 2.61 2.36 5.17
N LEU A 372 1.46 2.65 5.78
CA LEU A 372 0.21 1.92 5.51
C LEU A 372 -0.23 2.09 4.04
N PHE A 373 -0.21 3.33 3.52
CA PHE A 373 -0.53 3.63 2.12
C PHE A 373 0.34 2.84 1.13
N THR A 374 1.66 2.88 1.32
CA THR A 374 2.61 2.24 0.41
C THR A 374 2.61 0.72 0.52
N ARG A 375 2.53 0.18 1.74
CA ARG A 375 2.44 -1.27 1.96
C ARG A 375 1.17 -1.84 1.40
N HIS A 376 0.05 -1.15 1.57
CA HIS A 376 -1.22 -1.59 1.00
C HIS A 376 -1.12 -1.75 -0.52
N LEU A 377 -0.60 -0.74 -1.22
CA LEU A 377 -0.46 -0.79 -2.69
C LEU A 377 0.58 -1.82 -3.15
N GLN A 378 1.64 -2.02 -2.37
CA GLN A 378 2.64 -3.07 -2.60
C GLN A 378 2.04 -4.47 -2.48
N GLU A 379 1.43 -4.76 -1.33
CA GLU A 379 0.89 -6.07 -0.99
C GLU A 379 -0.33 -6.45 -1.84
N SER A 380 -1.12 -5.46 -2.26
CA SER A 380 -2.25 -5.64 -3.18
C SER A 380 -1.84 -5.70 -4.66
N GLN A 381 -0.53 -5.58 -4.94
CA GLN A 381 0.04 -5.74 -6.28
C GLN A 381 -0.60 -4.81 -7.32
N LYS A 382 -0.86 -3.56 -6.91
CA LYS A 382 -1.50 -2.55 -7.79
C LYS A 382 -0.51 -1.62 -8.46
N VAL A 383 0.70 -1.49 -7.90
CA VAL A 383 1.73 -0.56 -8.38
C VAL A 383 3.11 -1.21 -8.26
N LYS A 384 4.03 -0.85 -9.14
CA LYS A 384 5.45 -1.17 -8.95
C LYS A 384 6.04 -0.29 -7.87
N THR A 385 6.83 -0.86 -6.98
CA THR A 385 7.51 -0.12 -5.92
C THR A 385 8.98 0.13 -6.28
N VAL A 386 9.40 1.39 -6.24
CA VAL A 386 10.79 1.79 -6.44
C VAL A 386 11.30 2.54 -5.22
N VAL A 387 12.43 2.10 -4.67
CA VAL A 387 13.10 2.81 -3.59
C VAL A 387 14.44 3.41 -4.05
N VAL A 388 14.64 4.70 -3.81
CA VAL A 388 15.89 5.40 -4.14
C VAL A 388 16.86 5.43 -2.95
N GLY A 389 18.14 5.24 -3.23
CA GLY A 389 19.24 5.30 -2.27
C GLY A 389 19.53 3.95 -1.63
N GLY A 390 19.89 4.00 -0.34
CA GLY A 390 20.35 2.87 0.44
C GLY A 390 21.71 2.35 0.00
N LEU A 391 22.06 1.17 0.53
CA LEU A 391 23.35 0.54 0.26
C LEU A 391 23.33 -0.18 -1.10
N SER A 392 24.39 0.04 -1.88
CA SER A 392 24.50 -0.57 -3.20
C SER A 392 24.42 -2.10 -3.13
N GLY A 393 23.57 -2.70 -3.97
CA GLY A 393 23.38 -4.15 -4.03
C GLY A 393 22.56 -4.75 -2.88
N GLN A 394 22.13 -3.97 -1.89
CA GLN A 394 21.28 -4.46 -0.80
C GLN A 394 19.80 -4.21 -1.09
N PRO A 395 18.91 -5.15 -0.76
CA PRO A 395 17.47 -4.89 -0.74
C PRO A 395 17.14 -3.75 0.22
N GLN A 396 16.08 -3.00 -0.09
CA GLN A 396 15.60 -1.92 0.75
C GLN A 396 14.06 -1.89 0.73
N GLN A 397 13.47 -1.53 1.85
CA GLN A 397 12.02 -1.45 2.01
C GLN A 397 11.47 -0.14 1.45
N ILE A 398 10.26 -0.17 0.87
CA ILE A 398 9.58 1.03 0.38
C ILE A 398 9.15 1.96 1.53
N ALA A 399 8.88 1.39 2.71
CA ALA A 399 8.43 2.10 3.89
C ALA A 399 8.89 1.44 5.19
N GLN A 400 8.80 2.20 6.28
CA GLN A 400 9.26 1.86 7.63
C GLN A 400 8.24 2.35 8.66
N VAL A 401 8.27 1.81 9.87
CA VAL A 401 7.36 2.24 10.95
C VAL A 401 5.86 2.16 10.58
N PRO A 402 5.37 1.03 9.99
CA PRO A 402 3.94 0.78 9.80
C PRO A 402 3.29 0.42 11.14
N GLY A 403 3.22 1.39 12.05
CA GLY A 403 2.47 1.27 13.31
C GLY A 403 1.04 1.72 13.12
N GLY A 404 0.09 1.01 13.72
CA GLY A 404 -1.33 1.38 13.64
C GLY A 404 -1.60 2.71 14.33
N GLN A 405 -1.11 2.87 15.57
CA GLN A 405 -1.33 4.11 16.30
C GLN A 405 -0.29 4.31 17.41
N VAL A 406 0.20 5.55 17.53
CA VAL A 406 0.98 6.02 18.68
C VAL A 406 0.03 6.64 19.69
N TYR A 407 0.28 6.39 20.97
CA TYR A 407 -0.48 6.97 22.07
C TYR A 407 0.46 7.72 23.01
N GLU A 408 0.10 8.96 23.32
CA GLU A 408 0.85 9.80 24.25
C GLU A 408 0.40 9.49 25.68
N PHE A 409 1.34 9.54 26.61
CA PHE A 409 1.05 9.25 28.01
C PHE A 409 0.07 10.26 28.62
N GLU A 410 0.12 11.51 28.18
CA GLU A 410 -0.81 12.56 28.59
C GLU A 410 -2.24 12.26 28.12
N ASP A 411 -2.42 11.66 26.94
CA ASP A 411 -3.73 11.26 26.42
C ASP A 411 -4.30 10.10 27.24
N LEU A 412 -3.47 9.13 27.64
CA LEU A 412 -3.87 8.06 28.57
C LEU A 412 -4.37 8.62 29.91
N LEU A 413 -3.65 9.59 30.48
CA LEU A 413 -4.07 10.23 31.74
C LEU A 413 -5.37 11.03 31.57
N ALA A 414 -5.56 11.68 30.42
CA ALA A 414 -6.79 12.37 30.10
C ALA A 414 -7.98 11.40 29.99
N ASP A 415 -7.79 10.24 29.34
CA ASP A 415 -8.81 9.21 29.21
C ASP A 415 -9.17 8.55 30.54
N ILE A 416 -8.18 8.25 31.39
CA ILE A 416 -8.40 7.75 32.76
C ILE A 416 -9.31 8.70 33.55
N LYS A 417 -9.02 10.01 33.45
CA LYS A 417 -9.79 11.05 34.12
C LYS A 417 -11.18 11.20 33.53
N SER A 418 -11.32 11.27 32.21
CA SER A 418 -12.60 11.49 31.52
C SER A 418 -13.56 10.31 31.73
N LEU A 419 -13.03 9.08 31.77
CA LEU A 419 -13.78 7.85 31.99
C LEU A 419 -13.95 7.49 33.48
N ASN A 420 -13.48 8.34 34.39
CA ASN A 420 -13.56 8.16 35.85
C ASN A 420 -12.99 6.82 36.34
N ILE A 421 -11.85 6.40 35.79
CA ILE A 421 -11.18 5.16 36.22
C ILE A 421 -10.45 5.41 37.55
N ASN A 422 -10.87 4.70 38.60
CA ASN A 422 -10.22 4.71 39.90
C ASN A 422 -9.75 3.28 40.24
N SER A 423 -8.46 3.01 40.00
CA SER A 423 -7.87 1.68 40.18
C SER A 423 -6.38 1.76 40.48
N ASP A 424 -5.86 0.77 41.22
CA ASP A 424 -4.44 0.67 41.59
C ASP A 424 -3.50 0.47 40.40
N VAL A 425 -4.03 0.04 39.24
CA VAL A 425 -3.25 -0.12 38.00
C VAL A 425 -3.11 1.17 37.19
N THR A 426 -3.75 2.27 37.63
CA THR A 426 -3.64 3.56 36.95
C THR A 426 -2.25 4.17 37.13
N PRO A 427 -1.57 4.61 36.05
CA PRO A 427 -0.27 5.25 36.18
C PRO A 427 -0.39 6.64 36.78
N LYS A 428 0.62 7.04 37.56
CA LYS A 428 0.76 8.42 38.05
C LYS A 428 1.39 9.31 36.97
N PRO A 429 1.09 10.62 36.95
CA PRO A 429 1.82 11.56 36.11
C PRO A 429 3.34 11.44 36.29
N LEU A 430 4.09 11.71 35.22
CA LEU A 430 5.55 11.70 35.28
C LEU A 430 6.02 12.73 36.32
N PRO A 431 7.02 12.40 37.17
CA PRO A 431 7.52 13.32 38.19
C PRO A 431 8.32 14.50 37.61
N VAL A 432 8.55 14.49 36.29
CA VAL A 432 9.30 15.47 35.53
C VAL A 432 8.55 15.84 34.26
N GLN A 433 8.83 17.02 33.71
CA GLN A 433 8.34 17.41 32.39
C GLN A 433 9.10 16.61 31.31
N SER A 434 8.54 15.49 30.92
CA SER A 434 9.06 14.61 29.87
C SER A 434 7.93 14.23 28.90
N ARG A 435 8.28 13.67 27.75
CA ARG A 435 7.32 13.10 26.81
C ARG A 435 7.50 11.59 26.76
N PHE A 436 6.46 10.86 27.12
CA PHE A 436 6.42 9.41 26.98
C PHE A 436 5.32 9.03 25.99
N ARG A 437 5.68 8.24 24.99
CA ARG A 437 4.77 7.74 23.96
C ARG A 437 5.10 6.31 23.62
N PHE A 438 4.10 5.54 23.25
CA PHE A 438 4.25 4.12 22.92
C PHE A 438 3.29 3.75 21.79
N ALA A 439 3.58 2.66 21.09
CA ALA A 439 2.63 2.10 20.13
C ALA A 439 1.49 1.43 20.91
N ILE A 440 0.26 1.92 20.74
CA ILE A 440 -0.95 1.31 21.34
C ILE A 440 -1.54 0.25 20.42
N ARG A 441 -1.41 0.43 19.10
CA ARG A 441 -1.87 -0.50 18.06
C ARG A 441 -0.72 -0.94 17.17
N GLU A 442 -0.62 -2.24 16.95
CA GLU A 442 0.23 -2.80 15.88
C GLU A 442 -0.59 -3.06 14.62
N ALA A 443 0.06 -3.02 13.45
CA ALA A 443 -0.56 -3.28 12.15
C ALA A 443 0.05 -4.52 11.51
N TYR A 444 -0.79 -5.28 10.81
CA TYR A 444 -0.43 -6.51 10.12
C TYR A 444 -0.62 -6.38 8.62
N ALA A 445 0.13 -7.20 7.88
CA ALA A 445 -0.02 -7.33 6.43
C ALA A 445 -1.47 -7.60 6.03
N TRP A 446 -1.90 -7.17 4.85
CA TRP A 446 -3.21 -7.47 4.27
C TRP A 446 -3.28 -8.86 3.68
N ASN A 447 -2.16 -9.34 3.11
CA ASN A 447 -2.14 -10.56 2.28
C ASN A 447 -1.59 -11.81 2.99
N GLN A 448 -1.21 -11.72 4.27
CA GLN A 448 -0.63 -12.84 5.03
C GLN A 448 -1.63 -13.45 6.02
N ASN A 449 -1.66 -14.78 6.12
CA ASN A 449 -2.47 -15.46 7.13
C ASN A 449 -1.86 -15.32 8.54
N GLU A 450 -0.54 -15.29 8.63
CA GLU A 450 0.17 -15.09 9.89
C GLU A 450 0.11 -13.62 10.32
N LEU A 451 -0.13 -13.40 11.62
CA LEU A 451 -0.18 -12.07 12.22
C LEU A 451 1.20 -11.68 12.73
N THR A 452 2.16 -11.49 11.83
CA THR A 452 3.45 -10.88 12.14
C THR A 452 3.32 -9.36 11.98
N PRO A 453 3.58 -8.56 13.03
CA PRO A 453 3.45 -7.11 12.92
C PRO A 453 4.38 -6.59 11.82
N LEU A 454 3.85 -5.72 10.95
CA LEU A 454 4.59 -5.12 9.84
C LEU A 454 5.85 -4.38 10.32
N GLU A 455 5.81 -3.91 11.56
CA GLU A 455 6.92 -3.27 12.27
C GLU A 455 8.16 -4.19 12.38
N PHE A 456 8.01 -5.51 12.40
CA PHE A 456 9.10 -6.49 12.53
C PHE A 456 9.31 -7.36 11.28
N PHE A 457 8.64 -7.00 10.19
CA PHE A 457 8.71 -7.72 8.93
C PHE A 457 9.53 -6.94 7.91
N PHE A 458 10.45 -7.62 7.22
CA PHE A 458 11.16 -7.03 6.08
C PHE A 458 10.46 -7.44 4.79
N GLU A 459 9.97 -6.45 4.05
CA GLU A 459 9.52 -6.66 2.68
C GLU A 459 10.12 -5.58 1.79
N GLY A 460 10.95 -6.04 0.84
CA GLY A 460 11.71 -5.21 -0.05
C GLY A 460 10.86 -4.63 -1.18
N SER A 461 11.24 -3.45 -1.65
CA SER A 461 10.71 -2.84 -2.88
C SER A 461 11.01 -3.73 -4.10
N ASP A 462 10.18 -3.67 -5.14
CA ASP A 462 10.41 -4.40 -6.40
C ASP A 462 11.75 -4.00 -7.04
N PHE A 463 12.08 -2.71 -6.99
CA PHE A 463 13.31 -2.18 -7.54
C PHE A 463 13.99 -1.21 -6.57
N ARG A 464 15.33 -1.18 -6.62
CA ARG A 464 16.17 -0.17 -5.97
C ARG A 464 16.90 0.67 -7.00
N LEU A 465 16.85 1.97 -6.83
CA LEU A 465 17.60 2.95 -7.61
C LEU A 465 18.74 3.53 -6.75
N SER A 466 20.01 3.31 -7.13
CA SER A 466 21.12 4.00 -6.46
C SER A 466 21.10 5.50 -6.76
N TYR A 467 21.57 6.32 -5.82
CA TYR A 467 21.85 7.73 -6.11
C TYR A 467 22.98 7.86 -7.12
N THR A 468 22.84 8.83 -8.02
CA THR A 468 23.91 9.41 -8.82
C THR A 468 24.33 10.73 -8.18
N LYS A 469 25.44 11.31 -8.65
CA LYS A 469 25.87 12.65 -8.25
C LYS A 469 24.74 13.67 -8.42
N GLU A 470 24.01 13.58 -9.52
CA GLU A 470 22.93 14.47 -9.88
C GLU A 470 21.68 14.16 -9.05
N SER A 471 21.28 12.88 -8.94
CA SER A 471 20.03 12.51 -8.26
C SER A 471 20.09 12.60 -6.72
N ALA A 472 21.28 12.71 -6.13
CA ALA A 472 21.44 13.00 -4.70
C ALA A 472 20.94 14.42 -4.34
N VAL A 473 21.10 15.39 -5.25
CA VAL A 473 20.77 16.80 -5.01
C VAL A 473 19.55 17.29 -5.80
N ASP A 474 19.24 16.64 -6.93
CA ASP A 474 18.11 16.97 -7.78
C ASP A 474 17.04 15.86 -7.72
N ARG A 475 15.91 16.17 -7.07
CA ARG A 475 14.76 15.26 -6.96
C ARG A 475 14.16 14.91 -8.33
N SER A 476 14.16 15.84 -9.28
CA SER A 476 13.61 15.58 -10.60
C SER A 476 14.42 14.55 -11.39
N LYS A 477 15.74 14.50 -11.13
CA LYS A 477 16.60 13.47 -11.69
C LYS A 477 16.27 12.08 -11.14
N VAL A 478 15.84 11.97 -9.88
CA VAL A 478 15.30 10.71 -9.32
C VAL A 478 14.07 10.26 -10.11
N TRP A 479 13.15 11.17 -10.45
CA TRP A 479 11.96 10.84 -11.25
C TRP A 479 12.34 10.32 -12.63
N ILE A 480 13.25 11.01 -13.33
CA ILE A 480 13.76 10.60 -14.64
C ILE A 480 14.42 9.23 -14.58
N ASP A 481 15.30 9.01 -13.60
CA ASP A 481 15.99 7.72 -13.43
C ASP A 481 15.04 6.57 -13.04
N THR A 482 13.90 6.90 -12.44
CA THR A 482 12.83 5.97 -12.10
C THR A 482 12.06 5.51 -13.33
N MET A 483 11.96 6.34 -14.38
CA MET A 483 11.16 6.04 -15.58
C MET A 483 11.57 4.75 -16.27
N LYS A 484 12.84 4.34 -16.19
CA LYS A 484 13.31 3.07 -16.76
C LYS A 484 12.57 1.85 -16.23
N PHE A 485 12.03 1.93 -15.00
CA PHE A 485 11.31 0.82 -14.38
C PHE A 485 9.90 0.66 -14.94
N PHE A 486 9.35 1.61 -15.71
CA PHE A 486 8.11 1.37 -16.46
C PHE A 486 8.27 0.22 -17.46
N ASP A 487 9.45 0.10 -18.08
CA ASP A 487 9.73 -0.91 -19.11
C ASP A 487 10.32 -2.22 -18.54
N ILE A 488 10.34 -2.36 -17.20
CA ILE A 488 10.79 -3.55 -16.47
C ILE A 488 9.61 -4.10 -15.68
N CYS A 489 9.24 -5.36 -15.92
CA CYS A 489 8.21 -6.03 -15.13
C CYS A 489 8.79 -6.49 -13.77
N ALA A 490 7.98 -6.40 -12.71
CA ALA A 490 8.26 -6.98 -11.41
C ALA A 490 7.88 -8.47 -11.38
N LYS A 491 8.46 -9.21 -10.43
CA LYS A 491 8.31 -10.68 -10.32
C LYS A 491 6.84 -11.15 -10.27
N TRP A 492 6.00 -10.40 -9.57
CA TRP A 492 4.59 -10.72 -9.39
C TRP A 492 3.71 -10.29 -10.57
N GLN A 493 4.22 -9.43 -11.46
CA GLN A 493 3.42 -8.91 -12.56
C GLN A 493 3.15 -9.98 -13.61
N THR A 494 1.93 -9.91 -14.14
CA THR A 494 1.48 -10.70 -15.28
C THR A 494 0.86 -9.77 -16.31
N LYS A 495 0.94 -10.18 -17.58
CA LYS A 495 0.35 -9.44 -18.69
C LYS A 495 -0.67 -10.32 -19.40
N ALA A 496 -1.90 -9.82 -19.55
CA ALA A 496 -2.93 -10.53 -20.29
C ALA A 496 -2.51 -10.75 -21.74
N CYS A 497 -2.83 -11.93 -22.27
CA CYS A 497 -2.57 -12.33 -23.64
C CYS A 497 -3.74 -13.15 -24.18
N ASN A 498 -3.99 -13.04 -25.49
CA ASN A 498 -5.10 -13.74 -26.14
C ASN A 498 -4.61 -15.08 -26.70
N LEU A 499 -5.43 -16.11 -26.53
CA LEU A 499 -5.25 -17.42 -27.14
C LEU A 499 -6.47 -17.73 -28.02
N THR A 500 -6.33 -18.70 -28.93
CA THR A 500 -7.47 -19.18 -29.71
C THR A 500 -8.56 -19.70 -28.77
N ASN A 501 -9.72 -19.04 -28.80
CA ASN A 501 -10.88 -19.32 -27.94
C ASN A 501 -10.61 -19.27 -26.42
N GLY A 502 -9.60 -18.52 -25.98
CA GLY A 502 -9.30 -18.38 -24.56
C GLY A 502 -8.46 -17.15 -24.22
N GLN A 503 -8.26 -16.94 -22.94
CA GLN A 503 -7.42 -15.89 -22.40
C GLN A 503 -6.31 -16.52 -21.56
N GLY A 504 -5.16 -15.87 -21.55
CA GLY A 504 -4.02 -16.29 -20.76
C GLY A 504 -3.24 -15.12 -20.20
N VAL A 505 -2.13 -15.47 -19.56
CA VAL A 505 -1.19 -14.52 -18.98
C VAL A 505 0.25 -14.86 -19.36
N GLN A 506 1.06 -13.82 -19.58
CA GLN A 506 2.49 -13.89 -19.68
C GLN A 506 3.09 -13.52 -18.33
N ASN A 507 4.01 -14.35 -17.82
CA ASN A 507 4.73 -14.08 -16.59
C ASN A 507 5.96 -13.22 -16.84
N CYS A 508 6.37 -12.45 -15.85
CA CYS A 508 7.63 -11.71 -15.89
C CYS A 508 8.86 -12.64 -15.81
N ASN A 509 9.82 -12.47 -16.71
CA ASN A 509 11.16 -13.05 -16.56
C ASN A 509 12.06 -12.06 -15.81
N THR A 510 12.30 -12.33 -14.53
CA THR A 510 13.05 -11.43 -13.63
C THR A 510 14.51 -11.23 -14.04
N ASN A 511 15.11 -12.14 -14.81
CA ASN A 511 16.49 -11.96 -15.29
C ASN A 511 16.59 -10.93 -16.42
N THR A 512 15.52 -10.80 -17.21
CA THR A 512 15.48 -9.88 -18.36
C THR A 512 14.63 -8.64 -18.10
N GLY A 513 13.76 -8.68 -17.08
CA GLY A 513 12.78 -7.64 -16.82
C GLY A 513 11.66 -7.58 -17.86
N LYS A 514 11.49 -8.62 -18.69
CA LYS A 514 10.50 -8.65 -19.77
C LYS A 514 9.50 -9.79 -19.58
N TYR A 515 8.28 -9.59 -20.06
CA TYR A 515 7.27 -10.64 -20.12
C TYR A 515 7.73 -11.77 -21.05
N VAL A 516 7.62 -13.00 -20.58
CA VAL A 516 7.90 -14.19 -21.39
C VAL A 516 6.88 -14.24 -22.53
N PRO A 517 7.29 -14.43 -23.80
CA PRO A 517 6.35 -14.43 -24.93
C PRO A 517 5.27 -15.52 -24.82
N THR A 518 5.56 -16.62 -24.13
CA THR A 518 4.63 -17.72 -23.90
C THR A 518 3.42 -17.27 -23.09
N CYS A 519 2.24 -17.44 -23.67
CA CYS A 519 0.96 -17.16 -23.03
C CYS A 519 0.42 -18.41 -22.33
N ILE A 520 0.24 -18.35 -21.02
CA ILE A 520 -0.28 -19.44 -20.18
C ILE A 520 -1.79 -19.29 -20.08
N LEU A 521 -2.54 -20.27 -20.57
CA LEU A 521 -4.00 -20.26 -20.53
C LEU A 521 -4.53 -20.16 -19.09
N THR A 522 -5.45 -19.23 -18.84
CA THR A 522 -6.11 -19.03 -17.54
C THR A 522 -7.61 -19.26 -17.61
N SER A 523 -8.24 -19.00 -18.75
CA SER A 523 -9.66 -19.26 -18.99
C SER A 523 -9.94 -19.53 -20.46
N CYS A 524 -11.03 -20.25 -20.74
CA CYS A 524 -11.57 -20.35 -22.08
C CYS A 524 -12.69 -19.32 -22.27
N ASN A 525 -12.92 -18.90 -23.52
CA ASN A 525 -14.06 -18.06 -23.85
C ASN A 525 -15.38 -18.82 -23.56
N PRO A 526 -16.49 -18.13 -23.25
CA PRO A 526 -17.78 -18.78 -23.04
C PRO A 526 -18.13 -19.76 -24.18
N GLY A 527 -18.58 -20.96 -23.81
CA GLY A 527 -18.88 -22.06 -24.74
C GLY A 527 -17.69 -22.95 -25.12
N PHE A 528 -16.49 -22.67 -24.61
CA PHE A 528 -15.28 -23.47 -24.86
C PHE A 528 -14.68 -24.02 -23.56
N GLY A 529 -14.04 -25.18 -23.60
CA GLY A 529 -13.29 -25.79 -22.48
C GLY A 529 -11.89 -26.24 -22.91
N PHE A 530 -10.99 -26.39 -21.94
CA PHE A 530 -9.60 -26.76 -22.18
C PHE A 530 -9.47 -28.24 -22.55
N SER A 531 -8.79 -28.51 -23.66
CA SER A 531 -8.38 -29.85 -24.06
C SER A 531 -6.90 -30.06 -23.74
N ALA A 532 -6.59 -30.99 -22.85
CA ALA A 532 -5.21 -31.36 -22.53
C ALA A 532 -4.46 -31.97 -23.75
N GLU A 533 -5.20 -32.67 -24.61
CA GLU A 533 -4.68 -33.30 -25.84
C GLU A 533 -4.27 -32.24 -26.87
N LYS A 534 -5.14 -31.27 -27.13
CA LYS A 534 -4.89 -30.20 -28.11
C LYS A 534 -4.18 -28.98 -27.53
N LYS A 535 -4.01 -28.95 -26.21
CA LYS A 535 -3.41 -27.86 -25.42
C LYS A 535 -4.05 -26.50 -25.72
N ASN A 536 -5.35 -26.47 -26.02
CA ASN A 536 -6.10 -25.25 -26.37
C ASN A 536 -7.57 -25.36 -25.93
N CYS A 537 -8.31 -24.25 -26.09
CA CYS A 537 -9.74 -24.20 -25.82
C CYS A 537 -10.55 -24.67 -27.03
N ILE A 538 -11.38 -25.70 -26.82
CA ILE A 538 -12.27 -26.30 -27.83
C ILE A 538 -13.74 -26.12 -27.44
N PRO A 539 -14.69 -26.12 -28.40
CA PRO A 539 -16.11 -26.04 -28.08
C PRO A 539 -16.53 -27.13 -27.08
N CYS A 540 -17.38 -26.77 -26.12
CA CYS A 540 -17.97 -27.73 -25.19
C CYS A 540 -18.82 -28.78 -25.92
N ALA A 541 -18.88 -29.99 -25.36
CA ALA A 541 -19.68 -31.06 -25.95
C ALA A 541 -21.19 -30.76 -25.86
N ILE A 542 -21.98 -31.42 -26.70
CA ILE A 542 -23.44 -31.30 -26.66
C ILE A 542 -23.94 -31.68 -25.25
N GLY A 543 -24.81 -30.84 -24.69
CA GLY A 543 -25.31 -31.02 -23.32
C GLY A 543 -24.38 -30.51 -22.22
N GLU A 544 -23.31 -29.80 -22.58
CA GLU A 544 -22.46 -29.08 -21.63
C GLU A 544 -22.55 -27.56 -21.84
N TYR A 545 -22.22 -26.81 -20.80
CA TYR A 545 -22.07 -25.37 -20.87
C TYR A 545 -20.78 -24.89 -20.23
N ASN A 546 -20.34 -23.70 -20.64
CA ASN A 546 -19.25 -23.03 -19.96
C ASN A 546 -19.42 -21.50 -20.00
N PRO A 547 -19.51 -20.82 -18.82
CA PRO A 547 -19.63 -19.37 -18.75
C PRO A 547 -18.29 -18.63 -18.91
N GLY A 548 -17.19 -19.33 -19.16
CA GLY A 548 -15.84 -18.74 -19.31
C GLY A 548 -14.79 -19.30 -18.35
N GLN A 549 -14.91 -20.57 -17.97
CA GLN A 549 -13.98 -21.33 -17.12
C GLN A 549 -13.11 -22.25 -17.97
N LEU A 550 -12.19 -22.98 -17.32
CA LEU A 550 -11.34 -23.96 -18.01
C LEU A 550 -12.08 -25.26 -18.35
N SER A 551 -13.13 -25.61 -17.61
CA SER A 551 -13.85 -26.88 -17.79
C SER A 551 -15.30 -26.64 -18.18
N CYS A 552 -15.78 -27.42 -19.14
CA CYS A 552 -17.20 -27.49 -19.46
C CYS A 552 -17.93 -28.27 -18.36
N THR A 553 -19.16 -27.86 -18.05
CA THR A 553 -20.02 -28.48 -17.03
C THR A 553 -21.28 -29.02 -17.68
N ALA A 554 -21.76 -30.20 -17.28
CA ALA A 554 -23.00 -30.75 -17.82
C ALA A 554 -24.21 -29.86 -17.50
N CYS A 555 -25.07 -29.65 -18.49
CA CYS A 555 -26.34 -28.97 -18.32
C CYS A 555 -27.34 -29.84 -17.54
N THR A 556 -28.25 -29.18 -16.81
CA THR A 556 -29.28 -29.85 -16.00
C THR A 556 -30.70 -29.40 -16.35
N ASN A 557 -30.87 -28.62 -17.42
CA ASN A 557 -32.14 -27.95 -17.75
C ASN A 557 -33.11 -28.80 -18.59
N LYS A 558 -32.67 -29.92 -19.19
CA LYS A 558 -33.58 -30.80 -19.94
C LYS A 558 -34.47 -31.64 -19.01
N PRO A 559 -35.64 -32.11 -19.50
CA PRO A 559 -36.45 -33.12 -18.81
C PRO A 559 -35.67 -34.41 -18.48
N ALA A 560 -36.04 -35.04 -17.36
CA ALA A 560 -35.39 -36.25 -16.87
C ALA A 560 -35.56 -37.45 -17.81
N GLU A 561 -36.71 -37.55 -18.47
CA GLU A 561 -37.08 -38.66 -19.36
C GLU A 561 -37.47 -38.15 -20.76
N ASN A 562 -37.21 -38.98 -21.78
CA ASN A 562 -37.60 -38.79 -23.17
C ASN A 562 -37.09 -37.48 -23.80
N ALA A 563 -35.86 -37.06 -23.46
CA ALA A 563 -35.26 -35.83 -23.98
C ALA A 563 -33.73 -35.95 -24.11
N VAL A 564 -33.19 -35.39 -25.18
CA VAL A 564 -31.75 -35.33 -25.47
C VAL A 564 -31.29 -33.88 -25.69
N TYR A 565 -30.09 -33.57 -25.23
CA TYR A 565 -29.46 -32.29 -25.57
C TYR A 565 -29.08 -32.27 -27.06
N THR A 566 -29.26 -31.12 -27.71
CA THR A 566 -28.98 -30.94 -29.14
C THR A 566 -27.81 -30.01 -29.41
N ASN A 567 -27.44 -29.17 -28.42
CA ASN A 567 -26.27 -28.31 -28.52
C ASN A 567 -25.64 -28.04 -27.13
N SER A 568 -24.47 -27.40 -27.13
CA SER A 568 -23.87 -26.80 -25.94
C SER A 568 -24.40 -25.38 -25.69
N SER A 569 -24.03 -24.78 -24.56
CA SER A 569 -24.45 -23.42 -24.20
C SER A 569 -23.35 -22.65 -23.44
N THR A 570 -23.57 -21.36 -23.19
CA THR A 570 -22.72 -20.54 -22.30
C THR A 570 -23.23 -20.50 -20.87
N THR A 571 -24.48 -20.92 -20.65
CA THR A 571 -25.12 -20.98 -19.33
C THR A 571 -25.75 -22.35 -19.12
N ASN A 572 -26.22 -22.67 -17.91
CA ASN A 572 -26.92 -23.92 -17.60
C ASN A 572 -28.34 -23.96 -18.22
N ASN A 573 -28.39 -23.77 -19.53
CA ASN A 573 -29.58 -23.78 -20.36
C ASN A 573 -29.21 -24.28 -21.76
N CYS A 574 -28.83 -25.56 -21.85
CA CYS A 574 -28.50 -26.18 -23.13
C CYS A 574 -29.77 -26.43 -23.95
N PRO A 575 -29.74 -26.19 -25.26
CA PRO A 575 -30.81 -26.62 -26.16
C PRO A 575 -31.04 -28.13 -26.06
N PHE A 576 -32.31 -28.54 -26.00
CA PHE A 576 -32.71 -29.95 -25.98
C PHE A 576 -33.93 -30.16 -26.89
N ALA A 577 -34.16 -31.41 -27.28
CA ALA A 577 -35.34 -31.87 -27.98
C ALA A 577 -35.92 -33.09 -27.24
N CYS A 578 -37.24 -33.27 -27.33
CA CYS A 578 -37.87 -34.51 -26.89
C CYS A 578 -37.53 -35.64 -27.87
N ASP A 579 -37.51 -36.88 -27.39
CA ASP A 579 -37.31 -38.06 -28.22
C ASP A 579 -38.48 -38.23 -29.20
N ASP A 580 -38.25 -38.91 -30.32
CA ASP A 580 -39.26 -39.14 -31.36
C ASP A 580 -40.56 -39.72 -30.77
N GLY A 581 -41.67 -39.04 -31.03
CA GLY A 581 -42.99 -39.41 -30.50
C GLY A 581 -43.38 -38.74 -29.17
N TYR A 582 -42.57 -37.81 -28.68
CA TYR A 582 -42.86 -37.01 -27.49
C TYR A 582 -42.83 -35.50 -27.80
N ASP A 583 -43.79 -34.75 -27.24
CA ASP A 583 -43.87 -33.30 -27.30
C ASP A 583 -43.51 -32.67 -25.95
N TYR A 584 -42.87 -31.50 -25.98
CA TYR A 584 -42.47 -30.79 -24.77
C TYR A 584 -43.66 -30.10 -24.09
N ASN A 585 -43.91 -30.43 -22.83
CA ASN A 585 -44.87 -29.74 -21.99
C ASN A 585 -44.15 -28.73 -21.08
N ALA A 586 -44.20 -27.45 -21.46
CA ALA A 586 -43.53 -26.37 -20.74
C ALA A 586 -44.02 -26.20 -19.29
N SER A 587 -45.31 -26.42 -19.01
CA SER A 587 -45.87 -26.23 -17.67
C SER A 587 -45.40 -27.27 -16.66
N LYS A 588 -45.03 -28.46 -17.13
CA LYS A 588 -44.59 -29.59 -16.28
C LYS A 588 -43.10 -29.90 -16.43
N ASN A 589 -42.40 -29.20 -17.32
CA ASN A 589 -41.02 -29.48 -17.72
C ASN A 589 -40.79 -30.97 -18.04
N THR A 590 -41.68 -31.57 -18.83
CA THR A 590 -41.64 -33.00 -19.19
C THR A 590 -41.91 -33.19 -20.68
N CYS A 591 -41.29 -34.21 -21.27
CA CYS A 591 -41.64 -34.68 -22.61
C CYS A 591 -42.76 -35.72 -22.48
N VAL A 592 -43.91 -35.46 -23.10
CA VAL A 592 -45.11 -36.31 -23.03
C VAL A 592 -45.44 -36.88 -24.40
N ILE A 593 -45.99 -38.09 -24.46
CA ILE A 593 -46.33 -38.76 -25.73
C ILE A 593 -47.18 -37.83 -26.61
N SER A 594 -46.76 -37.63 -27.85
CA SER A 594 -47.43 -36.78 -28.83
C SER A 594 -48.86 -37.26 -29.09
N GLU A 595 -49.76 -36.33 -29.43
CA GLU A 595 -51.15 -36.70 -29.74
C GLU A 595 -51.24 -37.67 -30.92
N ASP A 596 -50.32 -37.55 -31.89
CA ASP A 596 -50.21 -38.46 -33.03
C ASP A 596 -49.90 -39.90 -32.60
N MET A 597 -49.01 -40.10 -31.61
CA MET A 597 -48.74 -41.43 -31.06
C MET A 597 -49.91 -41.98 -30.23
N LYS A 598 -50.65 -41.11 -29.52
CA LYS A 598 -51.85 -41.54 -28.77
C LYS A 598 -52.94 -42.01 -29.71
N VAL A 599 -53.17 -41.28 -30.80
CA VAL A 599 -54.14 -41.64 -31.84
C VAL A 599 -53.70 -42.93 -32.54
N GLY A 600 -52.41 -43.06 -32.87
CA GLY A 600 -51.84 -44.27 -33.45
C GLY A 600 -52.05 -45.53 -32.58
N LYS A 601 -51.79 -45.45 -31.27
CA LYS A 601 -52.03 -46.57 -30.33
C LYS A 601 -53.52 -46.89 -30.17
N ALA A 602 -54.39 -45.89 -30.10
CA ALA A 602 -55.84 -46.09 -30.05
C ALA A 602 -56.36 -46.76 -31.34
N PHE A 603 -55.87 -46.33 -32.50
CA PHE A 603 -56.21 -46.90 -33.80
C PHE A 603 -55.73 -48.36 -33.92
N PHE A 604 -54.49 -48.66 -33.48
CA PHE A 604 -53.97 -50.03 -33.45
C PHE A 604 -54.76 -50.92 -32.47
N GLY A 605 -55.16 -50.39 -31.31
CA GLY A 605 -56.03 -51.10 -30.36
C GLY A 605 -57.40 -51.41 -30.94
N ILE A 606 -58.02 -50.47 -31.66
CA ILE A 606 -59.28 -50.68 -32.37
C ILE A 606 -59.14 -51.77 -33.44
N ILE A 607 -58.04 -51.77 -34.21
CA ILE A 607 -57.76 -52.83 -35.20
C ILE A 607 -57.66 -54.20 -34.52
N ILE A 608 -56.94 -54.32 -33.40
CA ILE A 608 -56.81 -55.59 -32.66
C ILE A 608 -58.16 -56.05 -32.11
N SER A 609 -58.95 -55.14 -31.52
CA SER A 609 -60.29 -55.46 -31.02
C SER A 609 -61.25 -55.86 -32.14
N LEU A 610 -61.19 -55.20 -33.31
CA LEU A 610 -61.95 -55.60 -34.49
C LEU A 610 -61.53 -56.97 -35.00
N CYS A 611 -60.23 -57.28 -35.05
CA CYS A 611 -59.73 -58.61 -35.41
C CYS A 611 -60.22 -59.68 -34.43
N ALA A 612 -60.22 -59.40 -33.12
CA ALA A 612 -60.75 -60.32 -32.11
C ALA A 612 -62.27 -60.53 -32.24
N LEU A 613 -63.03 -59.46 -32.52
CA LEU A 613 -64.46 -59.53 -32.80
C LEU A 613 -64.76 -60.33 -34.07
N PHE A 614 -63.98 -60.14 -35.13
CA PHE A 614 -64.07 -60.96 -36.35
C PHE A 614 -63.77 -62.43 -36.07
N LEU A 615 -62.78 -62.74 -35.21
CA LEU A 615 -62.49 -64.11 -34.79
C LEU A 615 -63.67 -64.72 -34.02
N ILE A 616 -64.27 -63.98 -33.07
CA ILE A 616 -65.43 -64.42 -32.30
C ILE A 616 -66.65 -64.63 -33.22
N PHE A 617 -66.86 -63.73 -34.18
CA PHE A 617 -67.95 -63.84 -35.15
C PHE A 617 -67.74 -65.03 -36.09
N ALA A 618 -66.50 -65.29 -36.52
CA ALA A 618 -66.15 -66.47 -37.31
C ALA A 618 -66.38 -67.77 -36.53
N VAL A 619 -66.04 -67.80 -35.22
CA VAL A 619 -66.31 -68.95 -34.33
C VAL A 619 -67.81 -69.15 -34.12
N ALA A 620 -68.58 -68.06 -33.93
CA ALA A 620 -70.03 -68.14 -33.79
C ALA A 620 -70.72 -68.62 -35.08
N LEU A 621 -70.27 -68.15 -36.26
CA LEU A 621 -70.72 -68.65 -37.55
C LEU A 621 -70.43 -70.14 -37.71
N LEU A 622 -69.23 -70.59 -37.30
CA LEU A 622 -68.84 -71.99 -37.33
C LEU A 622 -69.77 -72.86 -36.46
N ILE A 623 -70.11 -72.40 -35.26
CA ILE A 623 -71.06 -73.06 -34.34
C ILE A 623 -72.46 -73.14 -34.97
N VAL A 624 -72.95 -72.08 -35.61
CA VAL A 624 -74.27 -72.09 -36.29
C VAL A 624 -74.29 -73.08 -37.46
N THR A 625 -73.22 -73.17 -38.25
CA THR A 625 -73.11 -74.19 -39.31
C THR A 625 -73.06 -75.63 -38.80
N VAL A 626 -72.47 -75.86 -37.61
CA VAL A 626 -72.39 -77.20 -36.99
C VAL A 626 -73.71 -77.64 -36.35
N VAL A 627 -74.59 -76.70 -35.97
CA VAL A 627 -75.91 -77.00 -35.39
C VAL A 627 -77.01 -77.14 -36.47
N MET A 628 -76.77 -76.66 -37.69
CA MET A 628 -77.70 -76.80 -38.83
C MET A 628 -77.37 -77.96 -39.79
N PHE A 629 -76.33 -78.74 -39.51
CA PHE A 629 -76.05 -80.05 -40.11
C PHE A 629 -76.22 -81.14 -39.05
#